data_AF-A0A950LR68-F1
#
_entry.id   AF-A0A950LR68-F1
#
_cell.length_a   1.000
_cell.length_b   1.000
_cell.length_c   1.000
_cell.angle_alpha   90.00
_cell.angle_beta   90.00
_cell.angle_gamma   90.00
#
_symmetry.space_group_name_H-M   'P 1'
#
loop_
_entity.id
_entity.type
_entity.pdbx_description
1 polymer ?
#
loop_
_entity_poly.entity_id
_entity_poly.type
_entity_poly.pdbx_seq_one_letter_code
_entity_poly.pdbx_strand_id
1 'polypeptide(L)'
;MLSALDALGLPHSEATRGGRGGAPSDAVAGAPATPGSYAGDHPRERLIPWRAQLTEWQRRFPLVYDQPPGSGALKPQFVLETLRDATSEDTVVVAGVGQHQMFASQWWRFEHPRTWINSGGLGTMGFAVPAAIGAKVGRPDRTVWAVDGDGCFQMTAQELVTASSERIPVKVAILNNAYLGMVRQWQEMFYGERYSEVYLSPDLPDYVGWAESMGCVGIRVESTEEVAPAIDKANNIDDRPVVIDFRVDAFEKVFPMVPAGASNDEIVVDPSQSSPTDGASS
;
A
#
# COMPACT_ATOMS: atom_id res chain seq x y z
N MET A 1 -8.66 26.69 1.91
CA MET A 1 -7.48 25.79 1.82
C MET A 1 -6.16 26.55 2.03
N LEU A 2 -6.14 27.54 2.94
CA LEU A 2 -4.95 28.33 3.29
C LEU A 2 -4.88 28.59 4.82
N SER A 3 -5.71 27.90 5.61
CA SER A 3 -5.81 28.10 7.07
C SER A 3 -5.41 26.86 7.88
N ALA A 4 -4.70 25.90 7.29
CA ALA A 4 -4.24 24.68 7.96
C ALA A 4 -2.71 24.60 8.13
N LEU A 5 -1.95 25.55 7.57
CA LEU A 5 -0.48 25.57 7.64
C LEU A 5 0.06 26.42 8.79
N ASP A 6 -0.74 27.30 9.40
CA ASP A 6 -0.30 28.17 10.51
C ASP A 6 -0.32 27.47 11.89
N ALA A 7 -0.86 26.25 12.00
CA ALA A 7 -0.95 25.52 13.27
C ALA A 7 0.32 24.72 13.64
N LEU A 8 1.36 24.74 12.80
CA LEU A 8 2.53 23.87 12.97
C LEU A 8 3.71 24.48 13.73
N GLY A 9 3.68 25.76 14.11
CA GLY A 9 4.71 26.34 15.01
C GLY A 9 6.16 26.15 14.54
N LEU A 10 6.39 25.89 13.26
CA LEU A 10 7.73 25.70 12.70
C LEU A 10 8.37 27.07 12.48
N PRO A 11 9.61 27.30 12.95
CA PRO A 11 10.26 28.59 12.76
C PRO A 11 10.49 28.86 11.26
N HIS A 12 10.03 30.02 10.80
CA HIS A 12 10.38 30.54 9.48
C HIS A 12 11.87 30.86 9.42
N SER A 13 12.65 30.15 8.61
CA SER A 13 14.02 30.56 8.31
C SER A 13 14.00 31.64 7.22
N GLU A 14 14.28 32.88 7.60
CA GLU A 14 14.59 33.96 6.65
C GLU A 14 15.89 33.64 5.90
N ALA A 15 15.79 33.48 4.57
CA ALA A 15 16.95 33.39 3.71
C ALA A 15 17.59 34.79 3.57
N THR A 16 18.55 35.12 4.43
CA THR A 16 19.41 36.29 4.26
C THR A 16 20.51 35.99 3.25
N ARG A 17 20.50 36.72 2.13
CA ARG A 17 21.66 36.84 1.22
C ARG A 17 22.76 37.64 1.92
N GLY A 18 23.78 36.96 2.46
CA GLY A 18 25.00 37.56 3.01
C GLY A 18 26.25 37.12 2.25
N GLY A 19 27.10 38.09 1.91
CA GLY A 19 28.18 38.00 0.93
C GLY A 19 29.43 37.20 1.30
N ARG A 20 30.28 37.04 0.27
CA ARG A 20 31.57 36.34 0.25
C ARG A 20 32.61 37.03 1.13
N GLY A 21 33.38 36.24 1.90
CA GLY A 21 34.67 36.65 2.44
C GLY A 21 35.03 35.95 3.75
N GLY A 22 35.78 34.85 3.68
CA GLY A 22 36.38 34.20 4.85
C GLY A 22 37.44 33.18 4.40
N ALA A 23 38.69 33.41 4.80
CA ALA A 23 39.86 32.58 4.50
C ALA A 23 39.76 31.17 5.11
N PRO A 24 40.43 30.14 4.55
CA PRO A 24 40.34 28.78 5.07
C PRO A 24 41.12 28.67 6.39
N SER A 25 40.44 28.25 7.46
CA SER A 25 41.06 27.84 8.71
C SER A 25 41.58 26.41 8.62
N ASP A 26 42.74 26.18 9.21
CA ASP A 26 43.54 24.96 9.18
C ASP A 26 42.74 23.67 9.43
N ALA A 27 42.72 22.81 8.42
CA ALA A 27 42.27 21.44 8.53
C ALA A 27 43.30 20.62 9.33
N VAL A 28 42.86 20.02 10.42
CA VAL A 28 43.60 18.98 11.14
C VAL A 28 43.85 17.82 10.17
N ALA A 29 45.13 17.52 9.92
CA ALA A 29 45.56 16.44 9.06
C ALA A 29 45.08 15.08 9.62
N GLY A 30 43.98 14.57 9.07
CA GLY A 30 43.59 13.18 9.22
C GLY A 30 44.61 12.28 8.51
N ALA A 31 45.10 11.27 9.22
CA ALA A 31 46.05 10.29 8.69
C ALA A 31 45.56 9.68 7.36
N PRO A 32 46.45 9.40 6.39
CA PRO A 32 46.05 8.76 5.14
C PRO A 32 45.46 7.39 5.46
N ALA A 33 44.23 7.15 5.01
CA ALA A 33 43.65 5.81 5.03
C ALA A 33 44.54 4.88 4.21
N THR A 34 45.27 4.00 4.88
CA THR A 34 46.02 2.93 4.25
C THR A 34 45.03 2.09 3.43
N PRO A 35 45.23 1.89 2.11
CA PRO A 35 44.41 0.97 1.35
C PRO A 35 44.63 -0.42 1.94
N GLY A 36 43.66 -0.89 2.73
CA GLY A 36 43.66 -2.26 3.22
C GLY A 36 43.78 -3.19 2.03
N SER A 37 44.76 -4.10 2.06
CA SER A 37 44.94 -5.13 1.06
C SER A 37 43.73 -6.06 1.06
N TYR A 38 42.73 -5.79 0.22
CA TYR A 38 41.61 -6.70 -0.06
C TYR A 38 42.02 -7.87 -0.97
N ALA A 39 43.24 -8.39 -0.79
CA ALA A 39 43.74 -9.57 -1.47
C ALA A 39 43.56 -10.76 -0.52
N GLY A 40 42.48 -11.52 -0.70
CA GLY A 40 42.25 -12.74 0.09
C GLY A 40 40.96 -13.48 -0.27
N ASP A 41 39.82 -12.80 -0.25
CA ASP A 41 38.52 -13.49 -0.34
C ASP A 41 37.84 -13.26 -1.69
N HIS A 42 37.37 -14.35 -2.30
CA HIS A 42 36.56 -14.29 -3.52
C HIS A 42 35.36 -13.36 -3.27
N PRO A 43 34.94 -12.49 -4.21
CA PRO A 43 33.86 -11.52 -3.98
C PRO A 43 32.57 -12.11 -3.38
N ARG A 44 32.32 -13.41 -3.61
CA ARG A 44 31.20 -14.15 -3.04
C ARG A 44 31.38 -14.49 -1.55
N GLU A 45 32.60 -14.77 -1.10
CA GLU A 45 32.92 -15.12 0.29
C GLU A 45 32.76 -13.90 1.21
N ARG A 46 33.12 -12.70 0.72
CA ARG A 46 32.90 -11.42 1.42
C ARG A 46 31.44 -11.09 1.71
N LEU A 47 30.51 -11.64 0.92
CA LEU A 47 29.07 -11.39 1.09
C LEU A 47 28.40 -12.37 2.05
N ILE A 48 29.10 -13.41 2.52
CA ILE A 48 28.49 -14.44 3.39
C ILE A 48 27.96 -13.84 4.70
N PRO A 49 28.72 -13.04 5.48
CA PRO A 49 28.22 -12.48 6.74
C PRO A 49 27.03 -11.54 6.52
N TRP A 50 27.10 -10.73 5.46
CA TRP A 50 26.01 -9.82 5.10
C TRP A 50 24.72 -10.56 4.73
N ARG A 51 24.82 -11.62 3.91
CA ARG A 51 23.67 -12.46 3.56
C ARG A 51 23.09 -13.17 4.78
N ALA A 52 23.94 -13.65 5.68
CA ALA A 52 23.47 -14.26 6.93
C ALA A 52 22.67 -13.26 7.78
N GLN A 53 23.13 -12.00 7.87
CA GLN A 53 22.41 -10.93 8.56
C GLN A 53 21.06 -10.62 7.88
N LEU A 54 21.00 -10.53 6.55
CA LEU A 54 19.75 -10.32 5.81
C LEU A 54 18.77 -11.48 6.03
N THR A 55 19.23 -12.73 5.97
CA THR A 55 18.39 -13.90 6.23
C THR A 55 17.86 -13.90 7.66
N GLU A 56 18.67 -13.49 8.64
CA GLU A 56 18.22 -13.35 10.02
C GLU A 56 17.15 -12.26 10.18
N TRP A 57 17.32 -11.11 9.54
CA TRP A 57 16.30 -10.05 9.56
C TRP A 57 15.00 -10.48 8.89
N GLN A 58 15.07 -11.17 7.75
CA GLN A 58 13.88 -11.72 7.09
C GLN A 58 13.14 -12.73 7.98
N ARG A 59 13.88 -13.53 8.76
CA ARG A 59 13.31 -14.49 9.71
C ARG A 59 12.69 -13.81 10.92
N ARG A 60 13.31 -12.74 11.42
CA ARG A 60 12.90 -12.02 12.63
C ARG A 60 11.74 -11.05 12.39
N PHE A 61 11.67 -10.45 11.20
CA PHE A 61 10.68 -9.43 10.86
C PHE A 61 9.88 -9.79 9.59
N PRO A 62 9.17 -10.93 9.59
CA PRO A 62 8.29 -11.28 8.49
C PRO A 62 7.07 -10.32 8.43
N LEU A 63 6.46 -10.22 7.25
CA LEU A 63 5.09 -9.75 7.16
C LEU A 63 4.18 -10.81 7.78
N VAL A 64 3.25 -10.39 8.64
CA VAL A 64 2.33 -11.28 9.34
C VAL A 64 0.92 -10.69 9.33
N TYR A 65 -0.07 -11.57 9.31
CA TYR A 65 -1.45 -11.33 9.67
C TYR A 65 -2.06 -12.69 10.06
N ASP A 66 -3.24 -12.69 10.68
CA ASP A 66 -3.94 -13.92 11.04
C ASP A 66 -5.32 -13.97 10.35
N GLN A 67 -5.59 -15.09 9.69
CA GLN A 67 -6.87 -15.43 9.05
C GLN A 67 -7.15 -16.93 9.26
N PRO A 68 -7.49 -17.35 10.49
CA PRO A 68 -7.77 -18.75 10.77
C PRO A 68 -9.05 -19.18 10.04
N PRO A 69 -9.18 -20.46 9.62
CA PRO A 69 -10.40 -20.94 8.99
C PRO A 69 -11.64 -20.68 9.85
N GLY A 70 -12.70 -20.13 9.25
CA GLY A 70 -13.92 -19.74 9.97
C GLY A 70 -13.79 -18.49 10.84
N SER A 71 -12.72 -17.71 10.68
CA SER A 71 -12.59 -16.38 11.30
C SER A 71 -13.73 -15.45 10.90
N GLY A 72 -14.12 -14.55 11.81
CA GLY A 72 -15.23 -13.62 11.57
C GLY A 72 -14.97 -12.60 10.46
N ALA A 73 -14.00 -11.70 10.64
CA ALA A 73 -13.74 -10.63 9.68
C ALA A 73 -12.73 -11.05 8.60
N LEU A 74 -13.03 -10.73 7.34
CA LEU A 74 -12.15 -10.95 6.20
C LEU A 74 -10.97 -9.96 6.25
N LYS A 75 -9.73 -10.45 6.19
CA LYS A 75 -8.53 -9.62 6.20
C LYS A 75 -8.18 -9.14 4.79
N PRO A 76 -7.83 -7.86 4.59
CA PRO A 76 -7.43 -7.34 3.29
C PRO A 76 -6.17 -8.05 2.74
N GLN A 77 -5.26 -8.49 3.62
CA GLN A 77 -4.07 -9.26 3.25
C GLN A 77 -4.44 -10.58 2.56
N PHE A 78 -5.39 -11.34 3.14
CA PHE A 78 -5.86 -12.61 2.59
C PHE A 78 -6.47 -12.43 1.18
N VAL A 79 -7.28 -11.38 0.99
CA VAL A 79 -7.85 -11.04 -0.32
C VAL A 79 -6.74 -10.80 -1.34
N LEU A 80 -5.72 -10.03 -0.99
CA LEU A 80 -4.62 -9.69 -1.89
C LEU A 80 -3.73 -10.87 -2.23
N GLU A 81 -3.45 -11.75 -1.27
CA GLU A 81 -2.70 -12.97 -1.55
C GLU A 81 -3.49 -13.91 -2.47
N THR A 82 -4.78 -14.10 -2.20
CA THR A 82 -5.65 -14.90 -3.06
C THR A 82 -5.74 -14.31 -4.47
N LEU A 83 -5.81 -12.97 -4.58
CA LEU A 83 -5.82 -12.26 -5.86
C LEU A 83 -4.50 -12.43 -6.62
N ARG A 84 -3.37 -12.28 -5.93
CA ARG A 84 -2.02 -12.51 -6.49
C ARG A 84 -1.90 -13.94 -7.01
N ASP A 85 -2.28 -14.93 -6.21
CA ASP A 85 -2.07 -16.34 -6.53
C ASP A 85 -3.02 -16.85 -7.63
N ALA A 86 -4.17 -16.19 -7.82
CA ALA A 86 -5.14 -16.50 -8.88
C ALA A 86 -4.89 -15.73 -10.20
N THR A 87 -3.83 -14.92 -10.30
CA THR A 87 -3.54 -14.11 -11.50
C THR A 87 -2.15 -14.43 -12.07
N SER A 88 -1.90 -14.05 -13.33
CA SER A 88 -0.58 -14.24 -13.95
C SER A 88 0.46 -13.31 -13.30
N GLU A 89 1.72 -13.75 -13.24
CA GLU A 89 2.83 -12.97 -12.69
C GLU A 89 3.00 -11.59 -13.39
N ASP A 90 2.61 -11.49 -14.66
CA ASP A 90 2.70 -10.28 -15.46
C ASP A 90 1.46 -9.35 -15.39
N THR A 91 0.48 -9.70 -14.54
CA THR A 91 -0.70 -8.88 -14.24
C THR A 91 -0.29 -7.48 -13.82
N VAL A 92 -0.93 -6.46 -14.39
CA VAL A 92 -0.74 -5.08 -13.97
C VAL A 92 -1.66 -4.78 -12.80
N VAL A 93 -1.08 -4.41 -11.67
CA VAL A 93 -1.79 -3.94 -10.49
C VAL A 93 -1.70 -2.43 -10.42
N VAL A 94 -2.86 -1.81 -10.37
CA VAL A 94 -3.01 -0.38 -10.11
C VAL A 94 -3.57 -0.21 -8.71
N ALA A 95 -3.06 0.72 -7.93
CA ALA A 95 -3.58 0.97 -6.59
C ALA A 95 -4.09 2.40 -6.40
N GLY A 96 -5.13 2.53 -5.58
CA GLY A 96 -5.57 3.80 -5.00
C GLY A 96 -4.57 4.29 -3.94
N VAL A 97 -5.05 5.06 -2.97
CA VAL A 97 -4.21 5.62 -1.90
C VAL A 97 -4.80 5.34 -0.52
N GLY A 98 -4.02 4.69 0.35
CA GLY A 98 -4.45 4.34 1.71
C GLY A 98 -3.88 3.01 2.18
N GLN A 99 -4.56 2.36 3.13
CA GLN A 99 -4.11 1.06 3.65
C GLN A 99 -4.06 -0.01 2.55
N HIS A 100 -5.09 -0.07 1.69
CA HIS A 100 -5.13 -1.00 0.56
C HIS A 100 -3.93 -0.87 -0.38
N GLN A 101 -3.41 0.35 -0.60
CA GLN A 101 -2.20 0.60 -1.39
C GLN A 101 -0.97 -0.02 -0.72
N MET A 102 -0.84 0.13 0.60
CA MET A 102 0.28 -0.43 1.35
C MET A 102 0.19 -1.95 1.39
N PHE A 103 -0.98 -2.50 1.70
CA PHE A 103 -1.20 -3.94 1.67
C PHE A 103 -0.91 -4.53 0.28
N ALA A 104 -1.37 -3.90 -0.80
CA ALA A 104 -1.05 -4.34 -2.16
C ALA A 104 0.47 -4.33 -2.42
N SER A 105 1.18 -3.31 -1.94
CA SER A 105 2.65 -3.25 -2.08
C SER A 105 3.40 -4.31 -1.26
N GLN A 106 2.84 -4.72 -0.12
CA GLN A 106 3.43 -5.68 0.81
C GLN A 106 3.15 -7.13 0.41
N TRP A 107 1.92 -7.42 -0.02
CA TRP A 107 1.40 -8.77 -0.20
C TRP A 107 1.39 -9.22 -1.67
N TRP A 108 1.69 -8.34 -2.62
CA TRP A 108 1.88 -8.69 -4.03
C TRP A 108 3.36 -8.98 -4.37
N ARG A 109 3.61 -9.82 -5.38
CA ARG A 109 4.95 -10.10 -5.91
C ARG A 109 5.12 -9.44 -7.28
N PHE A 110 5.96 -8.41 -7.36
CA PHE A 110 6.17 -7.65 -8.60
C PHE A 110 7.44 -8.12 -9.32
N GLU A 111 7.31 -9.13 -10.18
CA GLU A 111 8.47 -9.73 -10.87
C GLU A 111 8.74 -9.12 -12.26
N HIS A 112 7.80 -8.31 -12.76
CA HIS A 112 7.90 -7.66 -14.06
C HIS A 112 7.95 -6.13 -13.94
N PRO A 113 8.73 -5.43 -14.79
CA PRO A 113 8.75 -3.98 -14.76
C PRO A 113 7.41 -3.40 -15.23
N ARG A 114 7.01 -2.28 -14.65
CA ARG A 114 5.78 -1.53 -15.01
C ARG A 114 4.48 -2.31 -14.80
N THR A 115 4.45 -3.25 -13.86
CA THR A 115 3.22 -3.93 -13.40
C THR A 115 2.69 -3.40 -12.08
N TRP A 116 3.39 -2.46 -11.43
CA TRP A 116 2.90 -1.72 -10.27
C TRP A 116 2.72 -0.25 -10.64
N ILE A 117 1.48 0.24 -10.59
CA ILE A 117 1.14 1.61 -10.92
C ILE A 117 0.36 2.21 -9.76
N ASN A 118 0.89 3.26 -9.13
CA ASN A 118 0.20 3.96 -8.06
C ASN A 118 0.55 5.46 -8.05
N SER A 119 -0.22 6.23 -7.30
CA SER A 119 0.14 7.61 -6.97
C SER A 119 0.97 7.67 -5.68
N GLY A 120 2.28 7.53 -5.79
CA GLY A 120 3.19 7.61 -4.64
C GLY A 120 3.44 9.04 -4.15
N GLY A 121 4.03 9.90 -4.99
CA GLY A 121 4.54 11.21 -4.56
C GLY A 121 3.47 12.19 -4.07
N LEU A 122 2.37 12.34 -4.81
CA LEU A 122 1.26 13.23 -4.44
C LEU A 122 0.20 12.54 -3.57
N GLY A 123 0.07 11.21 -3.64
CA GLY A 123 -0.96 10.48 -2.91
C GLY A 123 -2.39 10.83 -3.34
N THR A 124 -2.68 10.92 -4.64
CA THR A 124 -4.01 11.23 -5.16
C THR A 124 -4.99 10.05 -5.03
N MET A 125 -5.93 10.15 -4.11
CA MET A 125 -7.11 9.27 -4.06
C MET A 125 -7.97 9.45 -5.34
N GLY A 126 -8.65 8.38 -5.78
CA GLY A 126 -9.36 8.37 -7.08
C GLY A 126 -8.46 8.08 -8.29
N PHE A 127 -7.20 7.71 -8.06
CA PHE A 127 -6.27 7.41 -9.15
C PHE A 127 -6.54 6.04 -9.82
N ALA A 128 -6.99 5.03 -9.05
CA ALA A 128 -6.91 3.63 -9.44
C ALA A 128 -7.74 3.30 -10.70
N VAL A 129 -9.02 3.66 -10.71
CA VAL A 129 -9.95 3.35 -11.82
C VAL A 129 -9.47 3.96 -13.15
N PRO A 130 -9.25 5.30 -13.28
CA PRO A 130 -8.78 5.87 -14.54
C PRO A 130 -7.39 5.37 -14.95
N ALA A 131 -6.48 5.15 -14.00
CA ALA A 131 -5.16 4.61 -14.32
C ALA A 131 -5.21 3.15 -14.79
N ALA A 132 -6.11 2.32 -14.24
CA ALA A 132 -6.33 0.94 -14.70
C ALA A 132 -6.89 0.89 -16.11
N ILE A 133 -7.83 1.78 -16.45
CA ILE A 133 -8.35 1.94 -17.81
C ILE A 133 -7.19 2.25 -18.76
N GLY A 134 -6.36 3.26 -18.44
CA GLY A 134 -5.19 3.61 -19.24
C GLY A 134 -4.18 2.47 -19.36
N ALA A 135 -3.92 1.74 -18.27
CA ALA A 135 -3.03 0.58 -18.27
C ALA A 135 -3.55 -0.55 -19.18
N LYS A 136 -4.85 -0.85 -19.14
CA LYS A 136 -5.46 -1.88 -19.99
C LYS A 136 -5.44 -1.49 -21.46
N VAL A 137 -5.68 -0.22 -21.79
CA VAL A 137 -5.51 0.29 -23.16
C VAL A 137 -4.06 0.21 -23.62
N GLY A 138 -3.10 0.55 -22.75
CA GLY A 138 -1.67 0.48 -23.05
C GLY A 138 -1.12 -0.95 -23.12
N ARG A 139 -1.79 -1.92 -22.50
CA ARG A 139 -1.43 -3.34 -22.43
C ARG A 139 -2.68 -4.22 -22.60
N PRO A 140 -3.25 -4.27 -23.83
CA PRO A 140 -4.54 -4.94 -24.07
C PRO A 140 -4.52 -6.43 -23.73
N ASP A 141 -3.38 -7.10 -23.94
CA ASP A 141 -3.23 -8.53 -23.70
C ASP A 141 -3.01 -8.92 -22.24
N ARG A 142 -2.84 -7.95 -21.33
CA ARG A 142 -2.58 -8.22 -19.91
C ARG A 142 -3.83 -8.06 -19.06
N THR A 143 -3.94 -8.89 -18.03
CA THR A 143 -4.89 -8.67 -16.95
C THR A 143 -4.51 -7.40 -16.20
N VAL A 144 -5.53 -6.57 -15.90
CA VAL A 144 -5.36 -5.35 -15.11
C VAL A 144 -6.33 -5.37 -13.95
N TRP A 145 -5.77 -5.35 -12.74
CA TRP A 145 -6.51 -5.25 -11.48
C TRP A 145 -6.26 -3.88 -10.84
N ALA A 146 -7.33 -3.14 -10.56
CA ALA A 146 -7.31 -1.98 -9.70
C ALA A 146 -7.62 -2.42 -8.26
N VAL A 147 -6.65 -2.37 -7.36
CA VAL A 147 -6.87 -2.52 -5.92
C VAL A 147 -7.18 -1.15 -5.35
N ASP A 148 -8.43 -0.95 -4.92
CA ASP A 148 -8.91 0.34 -4.46
C ASP A 148 -9.48 0.26 -3.05
N GLY A 149 -9.57 1.41 -2.38
CA GLY A 149 -10.34 1.57 -1.15
C GLY A 149 -11.72 2.12 -1.46
N ASP A 150 -12.71 1.82 -0.63
CA ASP A 150 -14.08 2.34 -0.75
C ASP A 150 -14.12 3.88 -0.86
N GLY A 151 -13.38 4.60 -0.01
CA GLY A 151 -13.27 6.05 -0.10
C GLY A 151 -12.52 6.58 -1.33
N CYS A 152 -11.57 5.82 -1.88
CA CYS A 152 -10.86 6.19 -3.10
C CYS A 152 -11.74 5.96 -4.34
N PHE A 153 -12.38 4.80 -4.40
CA PHE A 153 -13.26 4.40 -5.48
C PHE A 153 -14.37 5.42 -5.69
N GLN A 154 -14.99 5.91 -4.61
CA GLN A 154 -16.05 6.92 -4.66
C GLN A 154 -15.64 8.21 -5.41
N MET A 155 -14.35 8.57 -5.45
CA MET A 155 -13.91 9.82 -6.07
C MET A 155 -14.05 9.81 -7.60
N THR A 156 -13.87 8.64 -8.22
CA THR A 156 -13.77 8.51 -9.68
C THR A 156 -14.48 7.29 -10.26
N ALA A 157 -15.37 6.64 -9.50
CA ALA A 157 -16.12 5.47 -9.97
C ALA A 157 -16.93 5.74 -11.24
N GLN A 158 -17.31 6.99 -11.53
CA GLN A 158 -17.99 7.37 -12.78
C GLN A 158 -17.22 6.99 -14.04
N GLU A 159 -15.90 6.81 -13.96
CA GLU A 159 -15.08 6.36 -15.10
C GLU A 159 -15.34 4.89 -15.50
N LEU A 160 -16.10 4.14 -14.70
CA LEU A 160 -16.63 2.84 -15.13
C LEU A 160 -17.56 2.96 -16.34
N VAL A 161 -18.23 4.10 -16.51
CA VAL A 161 -19.01 4.39 -17.75
C VAL A 161 -18.07 4.39 -18.96
N THR A 162 -16.91 5.04 -18.85
CA THR A 162 -15.86 5.05 -19.89
C THR A 162 -15.35 3.64 -20.16
N ALA A 163 -15.03 2.87 -19.11
CA ALA A 163 -14.55 1.50 -19.25
C ALA A 163 -15.57 0.61 -19.97
N SER A 164 -16.85 0.71 -19.62
CA SER A 164 -17.92 -0.07 -20.25
C SER A 164 -18.21 0.38 -21.69
N SER A 165 -18.29 1.69 -21.96
CA SER A 165 -18.61 2.21 -23.29
C SER A 165 -17.53 1.85 -24.32
N GLU A 166 -16.27 1.90 -23.89
CA GLU A 166 -15.11 1.56 -24.71
C GLU A 166 -14.76 0.06 -24.67
N ARG A 167 -15.53 -0.76 -23.95
CA ARG A 167 -15.30 -2.21 -23.76
C ARG A 167 -13.88 -2.53 -23.27
N ILE A 168 -13.42 -1.82 -22.24
CA ILE A 168 -12.11 -1.99 -21.63
C ILE A 168 -12.28 -2.87 -20.38
N PRO A 169 -11.90 -4.17 -20.42
CA PRO A 169 -12.25 -5.13 -19.38
C PRO A 169 -11.26 -5.10 -18.20
N VAL A 170 -11.26 -3.98 -17.47
CA VAL A 170 -10.55 -3.83 -16.19
C VAL A 170 -11.30 -4.57 -15.08
N LYS A 171 -10.55 -5.04 -14.08
CA LYS A 171 -11.10 -5.64 -12.87
C LYS A 171 -10.78 -4.74 -11.68
N VAL A 172 -11.74 -4.49 -10.80
CA VAL A 172 -11.58 -3.63 -9.62
C VAL A 172 -11.86 -4.44 -8.37
N ALA A 173 -10.91 -4.48 -7.45
CA ALA A 173 -11.04 -5.04 -6.11
C ALA A 173 -11.13 -3.89 -5.11
N ILE A 174 -12.34 -3.61 -4.62
CA ILE A 174 -12.55 -2.64 -3.54
C ILE A 174 -12.32 -3.36 -2.22
N LEU A 175 -11.28 -2.98 -1.48
CA LEU A 175 -11.08 -3.39 -0.09
C LEU A 175 -11.89 -2.45 0.80
N ASN A 176 -13.15 -2.81 0.99
CA ASN A 176 -14.16 -1.98 1.63
C ASN A 176 -14.17 -2.24 3.13
N ASN A 177 -13.62 -1.29 3.87
CA ASN A 177 -13.54 -1.35 5.32
C ASN A 177 -14.44 -0.30 5.99
N ALA A 178 -15.26 0.44 5.23
CA ALA A 178 -16.14 1.52 5.66
C ALA A 178 -15.45 2.76 6.26
N TYR A 179 -14.14 2.92 6.05
CA TYR A 179 -13.34 4.02 6.60
C TYR A 179 -12.33 4.56 5.59
N LEU A 180 -11.92 5.81 5.80
CA LEU A 180 -10.62 6.31 5.36
C LEU A 180 -9.51 5.67 6.21
N GLY A 181 -9.28 4.37 6.01
CA GLY A 181 -8.54 3.51 6.92
C GLY A 181 -7.13 3.97 7.28
N MET A 182 -6.41 4.60 6.35
CA MET A 182 -5.07 5.13 6.64
C MET A 182 -5.15 6.29 7.66
N VAL A 183 -6.10 7.21 7.47
CA VAL A 183 -6.31 8.32 8.41
C VAL A 183 -6.82 7.81 9.75
N ARG A 184 -7.71 6.81 9.75
CA ARG A 184 -8.19 6.12 10.95
C ARG A 184 -7.03 5.53 11.75
N GLN A 185 -6.13 4.76 11.13
CA GLN A 185 -4.96 4.17 11.81
C GLN A 185 -4.10 5.24 12.49
N TRP A 186 -3.86 6.38 11.83
CA TRP A 186 -3.12 7.49 12.44
C TRP A 186 -3.87 8.12 13.62
N GLN A 187 -5.20 8.28 13.51
CA GLN A 187 -6.05 8.79 14.59
C GLN A 187 -6.02 7.86 15.83
N GLU A 188 -5.99 6.54 15.63
CA GLU A 188 -5.83 5.57 16.71
C GLU A 188 -4.47 5.67 17.37
N MET A 189 -3.38 5.68 16.58
CA MET A 189 -2.02 5.62 17.11
C MET A 189 -1.57 6.92 17.78
N PHE A 190 -2.00 8.08 17.31
CA PHE A 190 -1.43 9.37 17.71
C PHE A 190 -2.43 10.39 18.26
N TYR A 191 -3.73 10.12 18.15
CA TYR A 191 -4.77 11.07 18.56
C TYR A 191 -5.80 10.48 19.53
N GLY A 192 -5.43 9.41 20.23
CA GLY A 192 -6.25 8.80 21.29
C GLY A 192 -7.61 8.32 20.78
N GLU A 193 -7.63 7.70 19.59
CA GLU A 193 -8.83 7.14 18.96
C GLU A 193 -9.94 8.17 18.70
N ARG A 194 -9.55 9.44 18.53
CA ARG A 194 -10.48 10.52 18.17
C ARG A 194 -10.76 10.49 16.67
N TYR A 195 -11.72 9.65 16.28
CA TYR A 195 -12.15 9.53 14.88
C TYR A 195 -12.84 10.82 14.40
N SER A 196 -12.22 11.50 13.43
CA SER A 196 -12.73 12.77 12.90
C SER A 196 -12.92 12.66 11.39
N GLU A 197 -14.18 12.55 10.94
CA GLU A 197 -14.58 12.51 9.52
C GLU A 197 -13.88 11.42 8.68
N VAL A 198 -13.60 10.27 9.31
CA VAL A 198 -12.97 9.12 8.65
C VAL A 198 -13.93 7.95 8.43
N TYR A 199 -15.07 7.92 9.11
CA TYR A 199 -16.09 6.90 8.91
C TYR A 199 -16.92 7.24 7.68
N LEU A 200 -17.12 6.28 6.80
CA LEU A 200 -17.93 6.44 5.59
C LEU A 200 -19.32 5.82 5.82
N SER A 201 -19.52 4.57 5.42
CA SER A 201 -20.69 3.78 5.72
C SER A 201 -20.42 2.32 5.35
N PRO A 202 -20.90 1.34 6.13
CA PRO A 202 -20.85 -0.07 5.75
C PRO A 202 -21.86 -0.39 4.64
N ASP A 203 -22.90 0.40 4.44
CA ASP A 203 -23.98 0.02 3.50
C ASP A 203 -24.02 0.90 2.25
N LEU A 204 -23.50 2.14 2.34
CA LEU A 204 -23.67 3.14 1.30
C LEU A 204 -22.33 3.69 0.78
N PRO A 205 -22.22 3.90 -0.54
CA PRO A 205 -23.13 3.43 -1.59
C PRO A 205 -23.12 1.89 -1.73
N ASP A 206 -24.16 1.32 -2.32
CA ASP A 206 -24.12 -0.08 -2.78
C ASP A 206 -23.22 -0.17 -4.01
N TYR A 207 -21.95 -0.53 -3.81
CA TYR A 207 -20.95 -0.58 -4.87
C TYR A 207 -21.26 -1.61 -5.97
N VAL A 208 -22.00 -2.68 -5.63
CA VAL A 208 -22.45 -3.68 -6.62
C VAL A 208 -23.48 -3.06 -7.55
N GLY A 209 -24.57 -2.53 -7.00
CA GLY A 209 -25.60 -1.85 -7.79
C GLY A 209 -25.05 -0.64 -8.55
N TRP A 210 -24.09 0.08 -7.97
CA TRP A 210 -23.43 1.20 -8.63
C TRP A 210 -22.64 0.75 -9.85
N ALA A 211 -21.82 -0.30 -9.73
CA ALA A 211 -21.07 -0.86 -10.86
C ALA A 211 -21.98 -1.41 -11.96
N GLU A 212 -23.03 -2.14 -11.60
CA GLU A 212 -24.01 -2.67 -12.55
C GLU A 212 -24.73 -1.57 -13.32
N SER A 213 -25.08 -0.46 -12.66
CA SER A 213 -25.69 0.71 -13.31
C SER A 213 -24.79 1.35 -14.38
N MET A 214 -23.48 1.10 -14.31
CA MET A 214 -22.47 1.60 -15.23
C MET A 214 -22.03 0.54 -16.26
N GLY A 215 -22.72 -0.59 -16.36
CA GLY A 215 -22.47 -1.64 -17.35
C GLY A 215 -21.40 -2.67 -16.97
N CYS A 216 -20.94 -2.66 -15.72
CA CYS A 216 -19.99 -3.63 -15.18
C CYS A 216 -20.69 -4.86 -14.62
N VAL A 217 -19.94 -5.93 -14.35
CA VAL A 217 -20.36 -6.98 -13.41
C VAL A 217 -20.03 -6.52 -11.99
N GLY A 218 -21.01 -6.52 -11.09
CA GLY A 218 -20.80 -6.32 -9.66
C GLY A 218 -20.78 -7.64 -8.89
N ILE A 219 -19.89 -7.78 -7.91
CA ILE A 219 -19.82 -8.94 -7.01
C ILE A 219 -19.59 -8.45 -5.58
N ARG A 220 -20.35 -8.97 -4.61
CA ARG A 220 -20.10 -8.76 -3.18
C ARG A 220 -19.44 -10.00 -2.57
N VAL A 221 -18.46 -9.78 -1.70
CA VAL A 221 -17.76 -10.83 -0.95
C VAL A 221 -17.70 -10.42 0.51
N GLU A 222 -18.19 -11.27 1.39
CA GLU A 222 -18.29 -10.99 2.84
C GLU A 222 -17.59 -12.06 3.69
N SER A 223 -17.19 -13.18 3.09
CA SER A 223 -16.56 -14.30 3.78
C SER A 223 -15.34 -14.83 3.03
N THR A 224 -14.46 -15.55 3.75
CA THR A 224 -13.23 -16.14 3.21
C THR A 224 -13.48 -17.14 2.08
N GLU A 225 -14.57 -17.89 2.15
CA GLU A 225 -14.97 -18.94 1.21
C GLU A 225 -15.42 -18.38 -0.14
N GLU A 226 -15.86 -17.12 -0.15
CA GLU A 226 -16.36 -16.42 -1.35
C GLU A 226 -15.23 -15.74 -2.14
N VAL A 227 -14.06 -15.49 -1.52
CA VAL A 227 -12.95 -14.74 -2.12
C VAL A 227 -12.45 -15.40 -3.39
N ALA A 228 -12.00 -16.65 -3.32
CA ALA A 228 -11.45 -17.35 -4.48
C ALA A 228 -12.48 -17.52 -5.62
N PRO A 229 -13.73 -17.99 -5.36
CA PRO A 229 -14.76 -18.06 -6.40
C PRO A 229 -15.08 -16.73 -7.08
N ALA A 230 -15.08 -15.62 -6.33
CA ALA A 230 -15.35 -14.29 -6.89
C ALA A 230 -14.22 -13.82 -7.80
N ILE A 231 -12.96 -14.04 -7.40
CA ILE A 231 -11.77 -13.70 -8.19
C ILE A 231 -11.71 -14.55 -9.47
N ASP A 232 -11.95 -15.86 -9.35
CA ASP A 232 -11.99 -16.76 -10.51
C ASP A 232 -13.06 -16.32 -11.51
N LYS A 233 -14.26 -15.97 -11.01
CA LYS A 233 -15.33 -15.45 -11.87
C LYS A 233 -14.91 -14.16 -12.58
N ALA A 234 -14.29 -13.22 -11.88
CA ALA A 234 -13.84 -11.96 -12.47
C ALA A 234 -12.72 -12.15 -13.51
N ASN A 235 -11.78 -13.07 -13.25
CA ASN A 235 -10.69 -13.39 -14.18
C ASN A 235 -11.19 -14.07 -15.47
N ASN A 236 -12.36 -14.73 -15.44
CA ASN A 236 -12.98 -15.33 -16.62
C ASN A 236 -13.89 -14.35 -17.40
N ILE A 237 -14.01 -13.09 -16.97
CA ILE A 237 -14.81 -12.06 -17.64
C ILE A 237 -13.87 -11.06 -18.33
N ASP A 238 -13.86 -11.11 -19.66
CA ASP A 238 -13.02 -10.26 -20.51
C ASP A 238 -13.81 -9.45 -21.56
N ASP A 239 -15.15 -9.51 -21.52
CA ASP A 239 -16.02 -8.75 -22.44
C ASP A 239 -16.53 -7.42 -21.85
N ARG A 240 -16.34 -7.20 -20.55
CA ARG A 240 -16.78 -5.99 -19.81
C ARG A 240 -15.99 -5.81 -18.50
N PRO A 241 -16.05 -4.64 -17.84
CA PRO A 241 -15.39 -4.44 -16.56
C PRO A 241 -16.06 -5.22 -15.43
N VAL A 242 -15.29 -5.55 -14.39
CA VAL A 242 -15.78 -6.23 -13.19
C VAL A 242 -15.39 -5.43 -11.95
N VAL A 243 -16.31 -5.28 -11.00
CA VAL A 243 -16.09 -4.67 -9.69
C VAL A 243 -16.45 -5.68 -8.62
N ILE A 244 -15.51 -5.97 -7.73
CA ILE A 244 -15.72 -6.79 -6.54
C ILE A 244 -15.61 -5.91 -5.31
N ASP A 245 -16.66 -5.91 -4.49
CA ASP A 245 -16.77 -5.27 -3.19
C ASP A 245 -16.42 -6.29 -2.10
N PHE A 246 -15.16 -6.32 -1.66
CA PHE A 246 -14.69 -7.16 -0.56
C PHE A 246 -14.91 -6.44 0.77
N ARG A 247 -15.82 -6.96 1.61
CA ARG A 247 -16.07 -6.42 2.95
C ARG A 247 -15.01 -6.92 3.91
N VAL A 248 -14.03 -6.08 4.19
CA VAL A 248 -12.84 -6.42 4.98
C VAL A 248 -12.90 -5.80 6.38
N ASP A 249 -12.08 -6.32 7.27
CA ASP A 249 -11.96 -5.86 8.66
C ASP A 249 -11.67 -4.36 8.74
N ALA A 250 -12.62 -3.62 9.33
CA ALA A 250 -12.54 -2.18 9.54
C ALA A 250 -11.32 -1.77 10.37
N PHE A 251 -10.87 -2.64 11.30
CA PHE A 251 -9.87 -2.29 12.30
C PHE A 251 -8.43 -2.69 11.97
N GLU A 252 -8.23 -3.35 10.83
CA GLU A 252 -6.91 -3.81 10.39
C GLU A 252 -5.90 -2.68 10.25
N LYS A 253 -4.65 -2.89 10.67
CA LYS A 253 -3.58 -1.87 10.60
C LYS A 253 -2.48 -2.33 9.64
N VAL A 254 -1.84 -1.36 8.99
CA VAL A 254 -0.67 -1.59 8.17
C VAL A 254 0.55 -1.64 9.08
N PHE A 255 1.20 -2.80 9.11
CA PHE A 255 2.50 -3.02 9.70
C PHE A 255 3.42 -3.71 8.69
N PRO A 256 4.75 -3.57 8.82
CA PRO A 256 5.43 -2.68 9.75
C PRO A 256 5.31 -1.20 9.37
N MET A 257 5.59 -0.30 10.30
CA MET A 257 5.50 1.15 10.13
C MET A 257 6.69 1.86 10.78
N VAL A 258 7.28 2.84 10.09
CA VAL A 258 8.23 3.78 10.69
C VAL A 258 7.49 5.11 10.91
N PRO A 259 7.34 5.58 12.17
CA PRO A 259 6.70 6.86 12.45
C PRO A 259 7.40 8.04 11.78
N ALA A 260 6.65 9.11 11.47
CA ALA A 260 7.23 10.29 10.87
C ALA A 260 8.29 10.92 11.78
N GLY A 261 9.49 11.14 11.23
CA GLY A 261 10.64 11.69 11.96
C GLY A 261 11.50 10.67 12.70
N ALA A 262 11.11 9.40 12.73
CA ALA A 262 11.92 8.31 13.28
C ALA A 262 12.95 7.77 12.27
N SER A 263 13.95 7.05 12.76
CA SER A 263 14.93 6.35 11.92
C SER A 263 14.37 5.02 11.38
N ASN A 264 14.93 4.51 10.28
CA ASN A 264 14.45 3.27 9.64
C ASN A 264 14.63 2.02 10.53
N ASP A 265 15.52 2.06 11.52
CA ASP A 265 15.73 1.00 12.50
C ASP A 265 14.75 1.08 13.70
N GLU A 266 13.98 2.16 13.82
CA GLU A 266 12.93 2.37 14.84
C GLU A 266 11.56 1.91 14.32
N ILE A 267 11.54 0.72 13.72
CA ILE A 267 10.36 0.16 13.09
C ILE A 267 9.36 -0.38 14.12
N VAL A 268 8.09 0.00 13.95
CA VAL A 268 6.97 -0.57 14.71
C VAL A 268 6.45 -1.79 13.92
N VAL A 269 6.52 -2.95 14.55
CA VAL A 269 6.04 -4.23 13.99
C VAL A 269 4.62 -4.53 14.42
N ASP A 270 4.02 -5.56 13.82
CA ASP A 270 2.72 -6.05 14.23
C ASP A 270 2.74 -6.48 15.72
N PRO A 271 1.69 -6.17 16.51
CA PRO A 271 1.64 -6.55 17.93
C PRO A 271 1.87 -8.04 18.20
N SER A 272 1.51 -8.94 17.27
CA SER A 272 1.76 -10.37 17.39
C SER A 272 3.25 -10.74 17.35
N GLN A 273 4.10 -9.86 16.82
CA GLN A 273 5.56 -10.04 16.76
C GLN A 273 6.28 -9.45 17.98
N SER A 274 5.55 -8.73 18.85
CA SER A 274 6.12 -8.16 20.08
C SER A 274 6.26 -9.26 21.12
N SER A 275 7.47 -9.52 21.61
CA SER A 275 7.65 -10.46 22.73
C SER A 275 7.04 -9.87 24.01
N PRO A 276 6.43 -10.66 24.91
CA PRO A 276 5.89 -10.16 26.19
C PRO A 276 6.93 -9.50 27.14
N THR A 277 8.19 -9.42 26.72
CA THR A 277 9.35 -8.99 27.52
C THR A 277 9.87 -7.60 27.18
N ASP A 278 9.36 -6.93 26.14
CA ASP A 278 9.82 -5.58 25.77
C ASP A 278 9.08 -4.45 26.52
N GLY A 279 8.19 -4.79 27.46
CA GLY A 279 7.42 -3.86 28.29
C GLY A 279 8.01 -3.54 29.67
N ALA A 280 9.34 -3.65 29.83
CA ALA A 280 10.02 -3.31 31.09
C ALA A 280 11.29 -2.48 30.85
N SER A 281 11.12 -1.26 30.35
CA SER A 281 12.10 -0.20 30.60
C SER A 281 11.42 1.17 30.56
N SER A 282 11.27 1.71 31.77
CA SER A 282 10.97 3.10 32.22
C SER A 282 9.68 3.77 31.74
#